data_AF-A0A3S5A6H6-F1
#
_entry.id   AF-A0A3S5A6H6-F1
#
_cell.length_a   1.000
_cell.length_b   1.000
_cell.length_c   1.000
_cell.angle_alpha   90.00
_cell.angle_beta   90.00
_cell.angle_gamma   90.00
#
_symmetry.space_group_name_H-M   'P 1'
#
loop_
_entity.id
_entity.type
_entity.pdbx_description
1 polymer ?
#
loop_
_entity_poly.entity_id
_entity_poly.type
_entity_poly.pdbx_seq_one_letter_code
_entity_poly.pdbx_strand_id
1 'polypeptide(L)'
;MNVRPADILETEFAFQSISDYPVDLYFLIDLSYTMRDDLETVSALTNDIAHSMRQVTKQLRLGFGAFVDKPVFPFVVPTPEYLSNPCLSVGNEQLHCDPPFLYKHIVSLTDNFEEFKEKTKLTRPSGNLDSPEGGLDALLQVARCQGQVGWRATARKIVLLASDGGFHLAGDGRIAGLVKPPPTDCRLQQRADRFNASLSYLGWHDAHYTDYPSVGEVGSFHIMTPSLWLLVIHFACVLGSYNIFKN
;
A
#
# COMPACT_ATOMS: atom_id res chain seq x y z
N MET A 1 -33.15 8.42 -32.65
CA MET A 1 -33.21 9.81 -32.14
C MET A 1 -32.62 10.68 -33.24
N ASN A 2 -33.40 11.58 -33.85
CA ASN A 2 -32.92 12.43 -34.95
C ASN A 2 -32.78 13.85 -34.42
N VAL A 3 -31.53 14.30 -34.28
CA VAL A 3 -31.19 15.68 -33.90
C VAL A 3 -30.64 16.37 -35.15
N ARG A 4 -31.14 17.56 -35.48
CA ARG A 4 -30.64 18.33 -36.63
C ARG A 4 -29.33 19.04 -36.25
N PRO A 5 -28.49 19.41 -37.24
CA PRO A 5 -27.33 20.25 -36.97
C PRO A 5 -27.75 21.55 -36.26
N ALA A 6 -27.05 21.87 -35.17
CA ALA A 6 -27.27 23.03 -34.30
C ALA A 6 -28.48 22.99 -33.33
N ASP A 7 -29.23 21.89 -33.26
CA ASP A 7 -30.29 21.74 -32.26
C ASP A 7 -29.74 21.19 -30.93
N ILE A 8 -30.23 21.73 -29.82
CA ILE A 8 -29.92 21.26 -28.46
C ILE A 8 -30.87 20.10 -28.13
N LEU A 9 -30.30 18.97 -27.70
CA LEU A 9 -31.05 17.87 -27.14
C LEU A 9 -30.82 17.82 -25.63
N GLU A 10 -31.87 18.11 -24.87
CA GLU A 10 -31.90 17.85 -23.43
C GLU A 10 -32.33 16.40 -23.19
N THR A 11 -31.63 15.72 -22.29
CA THR A 11 -31.93 14.32 -21.93
C THR A 11 -31.78 14.17 -20.43
N GLU A 12 -32.77 13.53 -19.82
CA GLU A 12 -32.75 13.22 -18.41
C GLU A 12 -32.06 11.88 -18.17
N PHE A 13 -31.17 11.86 -17.18
CA PHE A 13 -30.52 10.65 -16.71
C PHE A 13 -30.95 10.38 -15.26
N ALA A 14 -31.37 9.16 -14.98
CA ALA A 14 -31.62 8.68 -13.63
C ALA A 14 -30.48 7.74 -13.19
N PHE A 15 -29.93 8.00 -12.01
CA PHE A 15 -28.91 7.14 -11.39
C PHE A 15 -29.46 6.54 -10.10
N GLN A 16 -29.20 5.25 -9.87
CA GLN A 16 -29.56 4.56 -8.63
C GLN A 16 -28.33 3.84 -8.08
N SER A 17 -28.01 4.12 -6.82
CA SER A 17 -27.01 3.33 -6.09
C SER A 17 -27.58 1.97 -5.74
N ILE A 18 -26.83 0.90 -6.07
CA ILE A 18 -27.19 -0.47 -5.70
C ILE A 18 -26.83 -0.70 -4.22
N SER A 19 -27.77 -1.23 -3.44
CA SER A 19 -27.50 -1.72 -2.08
C SER A 19 -26.69 -3.02 -2.12
N ASP A 20 -25.75 -3.21 -1.19
CA ASP A 20 -24.93 -4.43 -1.09
C ASP A 20 -24.02 -4.69 -2.31
N TYR A 21 -23.49 -3.62 -2.89
CA TYR A 21 -22.52 -3.73 -3.99
C TYR A 21 -21.19 -4.32 -3.49
N PRO A 22 -20.54 -5.25 -4.23
CA PRO A 22 -19.27 -5.86 -3.81
C PRO A 22 -18.17 -4.84 -3.51
N VAL A 23 -17.47 -5.02 -2.38
CA VAL A 23 -16.33 -4.18 -1.99
C VAL A 23 -15.08 -5.01 -1.79
N ASP A 24 -14.01 -4.64 -2.48
CA ASP A 24 -12.65 -5.11 -2.22
C ASP A 24 -11.90 -4.00 -1.47
N LEU A 25 -11.49 -4.25 -0.22
CA LEU A 25 -10.77 -3.30 0.61
C LEU A 25 -9.36 -3.84 0.90
N TYR A 26 -8.36 -3.13 0.40
CA TYR A 26 -6.95 -3.49 0.55
C TYR A 26 -6.25 -2.52 1.50
N PHE A 27 -5.80 -3.01 2.64
CA PHE A 27 -5.00 -2.25 3.59
C PHE A 27 -3.55 -2.23 3.14
N LEU A 28 -2.99 -1.04 2.95
CA LEU A 28 -1.60 -0.83 2.59
C LEU A 28 -0.94 0.02 3.68
N ILE A 29 -0.20 -0.65 4.56
CA ILE A 29 0.25 -0.07 5.82
C ILE A 29 1.76 0.15 5.80
N ASP A 30 2.17 1.32 6.25
CA ASP A 30 3.56 1.63 6.53
C ASP A 30 4.04 0.86 7.78
N LEU A 31 5.11 0.09 7.61
CA LEU A 31 5.78 -0.65 8.69
C LEU A 31 7.17 -0.07 8.98
N SER A 32 7.44 1.19 8.65
CA SER A 32 8.64 1.90 9.09
C SER A 32 8.74 1.92 10.62
N TYR A 33 9.91 2.28 11.14
CA TYR A 33 10.13 2.31 12.59
C TYR A 33 9.24 3.35 13.28
N THR A 34 8.91 4.45 12.60
CA THR A 34 8.12 5.54 13.18
C THR A 34 6.68 5.12 13.46
N MET A 35 6.14 4.19 12.66
CA MET A 35 4.80 3.62 12.84
C MET A 35 4.69 2.63 14.01
N ARG A 36 5.78 2.30 14.72
CA ARG A 36 5.83 1.17 15.68
C ARG A 36 4.79 1.25 16.81
N ASP A 37 4.55 2.43 17.36
CA ASP A 37 3.56 2.71 18.40
C ASP A 37 2.14 2.85 17.81
N ASP A 38 2.04 3.20 16.54
CA ASP A 38 0.79 3.25 15.79
C ASP A 38 0.32 1.88 15.30
N LEU A 39 1.18 0.86 15.18
CA LEU A 39 0.79 -0.46 14.66
C LEU A 39 -0.35 -1.12 15.44
N GLU A 40 -0.38 -0.97 16.78
CA GLU A 40 -1.49 -1.46 17.59
C GLU A 40 -2.79 -0.72 17.27
N THR A 41 -2.72 0.60 17.14
CA THR A 41 -3.86 1.47 16.78
C THR A 41 -4.36 1.17 15.37
N VAL A 42 -3.46 1.01 14.40
CA VAL A 42 -3.79 0.67 13.01
C VAL A 42 -4.40 -0.72 12.92
N SER A 43 -3.90 -1.68 13.70
CA SER A 43 -4.48 -3.03 13.80
C SER A 43 -5.90 -3.00 14.39
N ALA A 44 -6.11 -2.23 15.45
CA ALA A 44 -7.44 -2.03 16.03
C ALA A 44 -8.40 -1.38 15.02
N LEU A 45 -7.98 -0.28 14.38
CA LEU A 45 -8.79 0.41 13.39
C LEU A 45 -9.10 -0.48 12.18
N THR A 46 -8.13 -1.27 11.72
CA THR A 46 -8.31 -2.24 10.64
C THR A 46 -9.41 -3.24 10.97
N ASN A 47 -9.44 -3.73 12.21
CA ASN A 47 -10.49 -4.63 12.69
C ASN A 47 -11.86 -3.93 12.78
N ASP A 48 -11.90 -2.68 13.26
CA ASP A 48 -13.13 -1.89 13.36
C ASP A 48 -13.71 -1.58 11.98
N ILE A 49 -12.88 -1.11 11.04
CA ILE A 49 -13.28 -0.87 9.65
C ILE A 49 -13.80 -2.15 9.01
N ALA A 50 -13.11 -3.28 9.21
CA ALA A 50 -13.56 -4.57 8.72
C ALA A 50 -14.95 -4.92 9.28
N HIS A 51 -15.19 -4.74 10.58
CA HIS A 51 -16.47 -5.03 11.23
C HIS A 51 -17.58 -4.11 10.71
N SER A 52 -17.35 -2.80 10.63
CA SER A 52 -18.33 -1.84 10.12
C SER A 52 -18.66 -2.11 8.65
N MET A 53 -17.66 -2.40 7.80
CA MET A 53 -17.89 -2.65 6.38
C MET A 53 -18.70 -3.93 6.11
N ARG A 54 -18.62 -4.94 6.99
CA ARG A 54 -19.48 -6.14 6.93
C ARG A 54 -20.96 -5.85 7.18
N GLN A 55 -21.27 -4.75 7.86
CA GLN A 55 -22.65 -4.30 8.06
C GLN A 55 -23.17 -3.52 6.84
N VAL A 56 -22.27 -2.99 6.00
CA VAL A 56 -22.59 -2.24 4.77
C VAL A 56 -22.77 -3.18 3.58
N THR A 57 -21.89 -4.17 3.42
CA THR A 57 -22.01 -5.19 2.37
C THR A 57 -21.67 -6.59 2.88
N LYS A 58 -22.41 -7.58 2.38
CA LYS A 58 -22.16 -9.01 2.57
C LYS A 58 -21.04 -9.52 1.68
N GLN A 59 -20.67 -8.76 0.64
CA GLN A 59 -19.70 -9.14 -0.37
C GLN A 59 -18.36 -8.41 -0.17
N LEU A 60 -17.90 -8.34 1.07
CA LEU A 60 -16.62 -7.73 1.45
C LEU A 60 -15.47 -8.72 1.29
N ARG A 61 -14.39 -8.27 0.64
CA ARG A 61 -13.09 -8.95 0.67
C ARG A 61 -12.03 -8.01 1.24
N LEU A 62 -11.17 -8.56 2.09
CA LEU A 62 -10.08 -7.83 2.73
C LEU A 62 -8.73 -8.36 2.25
N GLY A 63 -7.81 -7.45 1.98
CA GLY A 63 -6.43 -7.77 1.62
C GLY A 63 -5.46 -6.89 2.41
N PHE A 64 -4.22 -7.33 2.52
CA PHE A 64 -3.20 -6.64 3.32
C PHE A 64 -1.84 -6.66 2.63
N GLY A 65 -1.20 -5.50 2.61
CA GLY A 65 0.20 -5.34 2.26
C GLY A 65 0.87 -4.31 3.15
N ALA A 66 2.20 -4.38 3.16
CA ALA A 66 3.06 -3.53 3.96
C ALA A 66 4.15 -2.89 3.10
N PHE A 67 4.57 -1.68 3.45
CA PHE A 67 5.70 -1.00 2.81
C PHE A 67 6.60 -0.30 3.84
N VAL A 68 7.82 0.01 3.41
CA VAL A 68 8.78 0.88 4.12
C VAL A 68 9.41 1.73 3.04
N ASP A 69 10.64 1.43 2.62
CA ASP A 69 11.30 2.13 1.53
C ASP A 69 12.32 1.23 0.80
N LYS A 70 12.96 1.76 -0.26
CA LYS A 70 13.92 1.03 -1.08
C LYS A 70 15.12 0.61 -0.22
N PRO A 71 15.47 -0.69 -0.19
CA PRO A 71 16.57 -1.20 0.64
C PRO A 71 17.94 -0.95 -0.02
N VAL A 72 18.26 0.32 -0.29
CA VAL A 72 19.50 0.77 -0.92
C VAL A 72 20.01 2.05 -0.27
N PHE A 73 21.33 2.21 -0.20
CA PHE A 73 21.94 3.46 0.30
C PHE A 73 21.59 4.64 -0.64
N PRO A 74 21.21 5.83 -0.15
CA PRO A 74 21.31 6.29 1.24
C PRO A 74 20.07 6.12 2.12
N PHE A 75 19.00 5.49 1.63
CA PHE A 75 17.76 5.26 2.40
C PHE A 75 17.96 4.26 3.55
N VAL A 76 18.95 3.37 3.43
CA VAL A 76 19.31 2.41 4.49
C VAL A 76 20.82 2.39 4.75
N VAL A 77 21.22 1.94 5.93
CA VAL A 77 22.63 1.66 6.27
C VAL A 77 23.07 0.35 5.59
N PRO A 78 24.09 0.35 4.72
CA PRO A 78 24.44 -0.81 3.90
C PRO A 78 25.40 -1.78 4.60
N THR A 79 25.40 -1.84 5.94
CA THR A 79 26.23 -2.83 6.66
C THR A 79 25.43 -4.11 6.94
N PRO A 80 26.08 -5.29 7.02
CA PRO A 80 25.39 -6.55 7.26
C PRO A 80 24.53 -6.55 8.53
N GLU A 81 24.95 -5.85 9.58
CA GLU A 81 24.25 -5.76 10.85
C GLU A 81 22.92 -5.00 10.67
N TYR A 82 22.94 -3.83 10.04
CA TYR A 82 21.74 -3.02 9.82
C TYR A 82 20.81 -3.60 8.74
N LEU A 83 21.37 -4.21 7.70
CA LEU A 83 20.57 -4.99 6.73
C LEU A 83 19.95 -6.23 7.38
N SER A 84 20.51 -6.70 8.50
CA SER A 84 19.96 -7.79 9.28
C SER A 84 18.86 -7.34 10.25
N ASN A 85 19.07 -6.21 10.93
CA ASN A 85 18.12 -5.57 11.82
C ASN A 85 18.31 -4.04 11.70
N PRO A 86 17.39 -3.31 11.04
CA PRO A 86 17.57 -1.86 10.87
C PRO A 86 17.40 -1.07 12.17
N CYS A 87 16.83 -1.69 13.20
CA CYS A 87 16.56 -1.06 14.49
C CYS A 87 17.73 -1.18 15.48
N LEU A 88 18.93 -1.49 15.00
CA LEU A 88 20.13 -1.50 15.84
C LEU A 88 20.45 -0.07 16.30
N SER A 89 20.46 0.14 17.61
CA SER A 89 20.79 1.43 18.23
C SER A 89 19.77 2.56 17.96
N VAL A 90 18.52 2.21 17.61
CA VAL A 90 17.42 3.18 17.48
C VAL A 90 16.55 3.14 18.74
N GLY A 91 16.57 4.23 19.51
CA GLY A 91 15.85 4.34 20.79
C GLY A 91 16.53 3.59 21.94
N ASN A 92 15.78 3.36 23.03
CA ASN A 92 16.26 2.73 24.26
C ASN A 92 15.94 1.22 24.36
N GLU A 93 15.29 0.65 23.35
CA GLU A 93 14.75 -0.70 23.37
C GLU A 93 15.52 -1.60 22.39
N GLN A 94 15.82 -2.83 22.80
CA GLN A 94 16.36 -3.85 21.90
C GLN A 94 15.22 -4.40 21.03
N LEU A 95 14.88 -3.69 19.96
CA LEU A 95 13.84 -4.09 19.04
C LEU A 95 14.40 -5.00 17.92
N HIS A 96 13.72 -6.12 17.69
CA HIS A 96 13.99 -7.01 16.55
C HIS A 96 13.07 -6.66 15.40
N CYS A 97 13.59 -5.91 14.44
CA CYS A 97 12.86 -5.49 13.26
C CYS A 97 13.08 -6.43 12.08
N ASP A 98 12.12 -6.41 11.15
CA ASP A 98 12.28 -7.03 9.85
C ASP A 98 13.39 -6.31 9.06
N PRO A 99 14.16 -7.04 8.22
CA PRO A 99 15.12 -6.43 7.31
C PRO A 99 14.45 -5.39 6.41
N PRO A 100 15.16 -4.34 5.97
CA PRO A 100 14.59 -3.33 5.09
C PRO A 100 13.95 -3.95 3.84
N PHE A 101 12.77 -3.46 3.47
CA PHE A 101 12.02 -3.91 2.30
C PHE A 101 11.15 -2.79 1.76
N LEU A 102 10.92 -2.76 0.44
CA LEU A 102 10.05 -1.75 -0.14
C LEU A 102 8.57 -2.11 -0.01
N TYR A 103 8.19 -3.30 -0.49
CA TYR A 103 6.78 -3.71 -0.50
C TYR A 103 6.63 -5.23 -0.31
N LYS A 104 5.69 -5.61 0.55
CA LYS A 104 5.24 -6.97 0.81
C LYS A 104 3.72 -7.05 0.65
N HIS A 105 3.26 -7.87 -0.29
CA HIS A 105 1.90 -8.36 -0.34
C HIS A 105 1.78 -9.62 0.52
N ILE A 106 0.93 -9.57 1.55
CA ILE A 106 0.85 -10.61 2.61
C ILE A 106 -0.47 -11.38 2.53
N VAL A 107 -1.58 -10.67 2.32
CA VAL A 107 -2.92 -11.28 2.23
C VAL A 107 -3.60 -10.83 0.94
N SER A 108 -3.83 -11.79 0.04
CA SER A 108 -4.70 -11.59 -1.13
C SER A 108 -6.14 -11.34 -0.68
N LEU A 109 -6.89 -10.57 -1.48
CA LEU A 109 -8.28 -10.22 -1.19
C LEU A 109 -9.13 -11.47 -0.94
N THR A 110 -9.55 -11.64 0.31
CA THR A 110 -10.27 -12.82 0.79
C THR A 110 -11.49 -12.41 1.62
N ASP A 111 -12.51 -13.26 1.63
CA ASP A 111 -13.64 -13.19 2.56
C ASP A 111 -13.39 -13.98 3.86
N ASN A 112 -12.22 -14.63 3.99
CA ASN A 112 -11.79 -15.30 5.21
C ASN A 112 -11.19 -14.29 6.21
N PHE A 113 -12.06 -13.72 7.03
CA PHE A 113 -11.69 -12.71 8.03
C PHE A 113 -10.75 -13.23 9.12
N GLU A 114 -10.85 -14.52 9.46
CA GLU A 114 -9.97 -15.10 10.49
C GLU A 114 -8.55 -15.24 9.95
N GLU A 115 -8.38 -15.68 8.71
CA GLU A 115 -7.08 -15.70 8.04
C GLU A 115 -6.47 -14.29 7.93
N PHE A 116 -7.28 -13.31 7.55
CA PHE A 116 -6.85 -11.92 7.50
C PHE A 116 -6.34 -11.45 8.87
N LYS A 117 -7.10 -11.69 9.94
CA LYS A 117 -6.76 -11.28 11.30
C LYS A 117 -5.49 -11.96 11.82
N GLU A 118 -5.32 -13.26 11.56
CA GLU A 118 -4.14 -14.00 12.00
C GLU A 118 -2.88 -13.56 11.25
N LYS A 119 -2.97 -13.32 9.93
CA LYS A 119 -1.81 -12.91 9.14
C LYS A 119 -1.37 -11.46 9.40
N THR A 120 -2.29 -10.57 9.79
CA THR A 120 -1.94 -9.17 10.09
C THR A 120 -1.31 -8.98 11.46
N LYS A 121 -1.66 -9.80 12.46
CA LYS A 121 -1.04 -9.78 13.81
C LYS A 121 0.47 -10.02 13.79
N LEU A 122 0.97 -10.74 12.80
CA LEU A 122 2.37 -11.17 12.74
C LEU A 122 3.31 -10.12 12.12
N THR A 123 2.79 -8.94 11.81
CA THR A 123 3.56 -7.88 11.16
C THR A 123 4.49 -7.20 12.15
N ARG A 124 5.79 -7.21 11.84
CA ARG A 124 6.85 -6.55 12.62
C ARG A 124 7.28 -5.27 11.90
N PRO A 125 7.65 -4.21 12.65
CA PRO A 125 8.23 -3.03 12.03
C PRO A 125 9.57 -3.37 11.38
N SER A 126 9.95 -2.53 10.43
CA SER A 126 11.27 -2.45 9.83
C SER A 126 11.84 -1.05 10.06
N GLY A 127 12.80 -0.62 9.26
CA GLY A 127 13.34 0.72 9.36
C GLY A 127 14.27 1.08 8.21
N ASN A 128 14.35 2.38 7.99
CA ASN A 128 15.14 3.13 7.03
C ASN A 128 15.72 4.38 7.76
N LEU A 129 16.51 5.18 7.05
CA LEU A 129 17.25 6.30 7.61
C LEU A 129 16.54 7.65 7.48
N ASP A 130 15.87 7.87 6.36
CA ASP A 130 15.16 9.10 6.06
C ASP A 130 13.66 8.98 6.33
N SER A 131 12.95 10.10 6.17
CA SER A 131 11.56 10.25 6.61
C SER A 131 10.50 10.00 5.53
N PRO A 132 10.72 10.31 4.24
CA PRO A 132 9.77 9.91 3.21
C PRO A 132 9.85 8.41 2.96
N GLU A 133 8.70 7.79 2.68
CA GLU A 133 8.61 6.34 2.51
C GLU A 133 8.24 5.95 1.07
N GLY A 134 8.45 4.69 0.72
CA GLY A 134 8.20 4.10 -0.59
C GLY A 134 6.74 3.76 -0.89
N GLY A 135 5.78 4.44 -0.25
CA GLY A 135 4.35 4.13 -0.35
C GLY A 135 3.78 4.19 -1.77
N LEU A 136 4.31 5.07 -2.64
CA LEU A 136 3.87 5.17 -4.03
C LEU A 136 4.32 3.96 -4.88
N ASP A 137 5.52 3.42 -4.65
CA ASP A 137 5.97 2.18 -5.30
C ASP A 137 5.09 1.00 -4.90
N ALA A 138 4.72 0.94 -3.62
CA ALA A 138 3.83 -0.09 -3.12
C ALA A 138 2.43 0.00 -3.75
N LEU A 139 1.86 1.21 -3.84
CA LEU A 139 0.60 1.46 -4.57
C LEU A 139 0.69 1.04 -6.04
N LEU A 140 1.81 1.33 -6.69
CA LEU A 140 2.05 0.96 -8.08
C LEU A 140 2.07 -0.56 -8.29
N GLN A 141 2.64 -1.32 -7.36
CA GLN A 141 2.59 -2.79 -7.42
C GLN A 141 1.21 -3.33 -7.08
N VAL A 142 0.52 -2.77 -6.07
CA VAL A 142 -0.90 -3.10 -5.80
C VAL A 142 -1.75 -2.91 -7.06
N ALA A 143 -1.36 -1.95 -7.89
CA ALA A 143 -2.02 -1.67 -9.15
C ALA A 143 -1.77 -2.65 -10.27
N ARG A 144 -0.50 -2.93 -10.51
CA ARG A 144 -0.07 -3.76 -11.64
C ARG A 144 -0.32 -5.24 -11.37
N CYS A 145 -0.26 -5.66 -10.11
CA CYS A 145 -0.37 -7.05 -9.69
C CYS A 145 -1.82 -7.48 -9.41
N GLN A 146 -2.72 -7.25 -10.37
CA GLN A 146 -4.15 -7.48 -10.17
C GLN A 146 -4.48 -8.93 -9.78
N GLY A 147 -3.81 -9.89 -10.39
CA GLY A 147 -4.01 -11.31 -10.12
C GLY A 147 -3.51 -11.73 -8.73
N GLN A 148 -2.36 -11.23 -8.31
CA GLN A 148 -1.76 -11.53 -7.01
C GLN A 148 -2.56 -10.87 -5.88
N VAL A 149 -2.96 -9.61 -6.05
CA VAL A 149 -3.80 -8.89 -5.08
C VAL A 149 -5.21 -9.49 -5.03
N GLY A 150 -5.74 -9.94 -6.17
CA GLY A 150 -7.02 -10.63 -6.26
C GLY A 150 -8.23 -9.72 -6.48
N TRP A 151 -8.05 -8.58 -7.17
CA TRP A 151 -9.14 -7.64 -7.45
C TRP A 151 -10.25 -8.29 -8.27
N ARG A 152 -11.51 -8.15 -7.84
CA ARG A 152 -12.66 -8.58 -8.64
C ARG A 152 -12.87 -7.63 -9.82
N ALA A 153 -13.27 -8.16 -10.96
CA ALA A 153 -13.62 -7.35 -12.13
C ALA A 153 -14.71 -6.32 -11.78
N THR A 154 -15.79 -6.78 -11.16
CA THR A 154 -16.97 -5.98 -10.76
C THR A 154 -17.06 -5.86 -9.24
N ALA A 155 -16.31 -4.91 -8.68
CA ALA A 155 -16.39 -4.51 -7.29
C ALA A 155 -15.92 -3.07 -7.16
N ARG A 156 -16.37 -2.41 -6.10
CA ARG A 156 -15.76 -1.16 -5.64
C ARG A 156 -14.43 -1.55 -5.02
N LYS A 157 -13.34 -1.12 -5.63
CA LYS A 157 -11.99 -1.44 -5.15
C LYS A 157 -11.51 -0.25 -4.34
N ILE A 158 -11.05 -0.47 -3.12
CA ILE A 158 -10.60 0.58 -2.21
C ILE A 158 -9.23 0.18 -1.70
N VAL A 159 -8.23 1.06 -1.85
CA VAL A 159 -6.96 0.92 -1.12
C VAL A 159 -6.97 1.92 0.01
N LEU A 160 -6.77 1.43 1.24
CA LEU A 160 -6.58 2.25 2.43
C LEU A 160 -5.08 2.31 2.70
N LEU A 161 -4.46 3.44 2.36
CA LEU A 161 -3.05 3.68 2.65
C LEU A 161 -2.92 4.34 4.03
N ALA A 162 -2.11 3.76 4.92
CA ALA A 162 -1.82 4.31 6.25
C ALA A 162 -0.31 4.52 6.43
N SER A 163 0.09 5.75 6.79
CA SER A 163 1.46 6.15 7.08
C SER A 163 1.44 7.43 7.92
N ASP A 164 2.48 7.63 8.72
CA ASP A 164 2.80 8.84 9.49
C ASP A 164 3.84 9.75 8.78
N GLY A 165 4.47 9.24 7.71
CA GLY A 165 5.50 9.89 6.93
C GLY A 165 5.04 10.48 5.60
N GLY A 166 5.95 11.25 4.96
CA GLY A 166 5.78 11.65 3.56
C GLY A 166 6.01 10.46 2.62
N PHE A 167 6.00 10.71 1.31
CA PHE A 167 6.33 9.70 0.31
C PHE A 167 7.38 10.21 -0.66
N HIS A 168 8.23 9.30 -1.12
CA HIS A 168 9.14 9.57 -2.21
C HIS A 168 8.43 9.69 -3.56
N LEU A 169 9.01 10.51 -4.43
CA LEU A 169 8.52 10.82 -5.77
C LEU A 169 9.55 10.48 -6.84
N ALA A 170 9.09 10.29 -8.08
CA ALA A 170 9.98 10.18 -9.24
C ALA A 170 11.04 11.31 -9.24
N GLY A 171 12.30 10.92 -9.36
CA GLY A 171 13.47 11.77 -9.25
C GLY A 171 14.23 11.59 -7.92
N ASP A 172 13.55 11.22 -6.84
CA ASP A 172 14.18 11.06 -5.52
C ASP A 172 15.19 9.91 -5.51
N GLY A 173 14.93 8.83 -6.25
CA GLY A 173 15.82 7.68 -6.35
C GLY A 173 17.18 8.02 -6.96
N ARG A 174 17.32 9.19 -7.61
CA ARG A 174 18.58 9.67 -8.18
C ARG A 174 19.69 9.80 -7.13
N ILE A 175 19.35 10.10 -5.86
CA ILE A 175 20.35 10.18 -4.78
C ILE A 175 20.99 8.82 -4.46
N ALA A 176 20.28 7.73 -4.75
CA ALA A 176 20.75 6.35 -4.68
C ALA A 176 21.28 5.81 -6.02
N GLY A 177 21.39 6.67 -7.05
CA GLY A 177 21.77 6.26 -8.40
C GLY A 177 20.68 5.53 -9.19
N LEU A 178 19.43 5.55 -8.71
CA LEU A 178 18.29 4.93 -9.38
C LEU A 178 17.71 5.91 -10.39
N VAL A 179 18.02 5.71 -11.67
CA VAL A 179 17.62 6.63 -12.75
C VAL A 179 16.68 6.00 -13.78
N LYS A 180 16.37 4.71 -13.61
CA LYS A 180 15.42 3.99 -14.49
C LYS A 180 14.02 4.15 -13.94
N PRO A 181 13.00 4.42 -14.77
CA PRO A 181 11.62 4.43 -14.29
C PRO A 181 11.20 3.06 -13.75
N PRO A 182 10.17 3.00 -12.89
CA PRO A 182 9.66 1.73 -12.39
C PRO A 182 9.06 0.85 -13.51
N PRO A 183 9.08 -0.47 -13.33
CA PRO A 183 8.69 -1.45 -14.36
C PRO A 183 7.18 -1.44 -14.59
N THR A 184 6.74 -1.40 -15.85
CA THR A 184 5.32 -1.29 -16.23
C THR A 184 4.47 -2.51 -15.89
N ASP A 185 5.11 -3.63 -15.56
CA ASP A 185 4.50 -4.92 -15.22
C ASP A 185 4.58 -5.22 -13.72
N CYS A 186 3.83 -6.24 -13.28
CA CYS A 186 3.88 -6.74 -11.92
C CYS A 186 5.24 -7.40 -11.62
N ARG A 187 5.87 -7.04 -10.49
CA ARG A 187 7.18 -7.55 -10.08
C ARG A 187 7.19 -8.39 -8.81
N LEU A 188 6.02 -8.74 -8.28
CA LEU A 188 5.96 -9.49 -7.03
C LEU A 188 6.46 -10.92 -7.19
N GLN A 189 7.39 -11.29 -6.34
CA GLN A 189 7.99 -12.62 -6.29
C GLN A 189 7.86 -13.20 -4.89
N GLN A 190 7.71 -14.52 -4.79
CA GLN A 190 7.52 -15.18 -3.52
C GLN A 190 8.83 -15.27 -2.73
N ARG A 191 8.76 -14.99 -1.42
CA ARG A 191 9.87 -15.16 -0.49
C ARG A 191 9.38 -15.67 0.85
N ALA A 192 10.20 -16.51 1.49
CA ALA A 192 9.94 -16.93 2.87
C ALA A 192 10.11 -15.76 3.83
N ASP A 193 9.30 -15.72 4.88
CA ASP A 193 9.54 -14.83 6.01
C ASP A 193 10.86 -15.19 6.68
N ARG A 194 11.59 -14.17 7.13
CA ARG A 194 12.93 -14.36 7.70
C ARG A 194 12.91 -15.12 9.02
N PHE A 195 11.90 -14.88 9.86
CA PHE A 195 11.83 -15.39 11.22
C PHE A 195 10.91 -16.61 11.32
N ASN A 196 10.02 -16.81 10.34
CA ASN A 196 9.16 -17.97 10.24
C ASN A 196 9.18 -18.56 8.83
N ALA A 197 10.01 -19.59 8.63
CA ALA A 197 10.13 -20.26 7.34
C ALA A 197 8.83 -20.92 6.82
N SER A 198 7.83 -21.11 7.69
CA SER A 198 6.51 -21.62 7.29
C SER A 198 5.62 -20.55 6.68
N LEU A 199 5.99 -19.27 6.81
CA LEU A 199 5.28 -18.14 6.21
C LEU A 199 6.00 -17.70 4.94
N SER A 200 5.23 -17.28 3.95
CA SER A 200 5.75 -16.67 2.74
C SER A 200 4.88 -15.48 2.34
N TYR A 201 5.49 -14.53 1.64
CA TYR A 201 4.83 -13.34 1.11
C TYR A 201 5.30 -13.08 -0.32
N LEU A 202 4.57 -12.23 -1.02
CA LEU A 202 4.92 -11.76 -2.36
C LEU A 202 5.55 -10.37 -2.25
N GLY A 203 6.84 -10.24 -2.50
CA GLY A 203 7.57 -8.97 -2.35
C GLY A 203 8.13 -8.44 -3.66
N TRP A 204 8.35 -7.11 -3.71
CA TRP A 204 9.11 -6.50 -4.80
C TRP A 204 10.59 -6.42 -4.42
N HIS A 205 11.38 -7.40 -4.88
CA HIS A 205 12.75 -7.62 -4.39
C HIS A 205 13.86 -7.01 -5.25
N ASP A 206 13.53 -6.52 -6.44
CA ASP A 206 14.46 -5.89 -7.38
C ASP A 206 14.20 -4.38 -7.52
N ALA A 207 13.46 -3.80 -6.57
CA ALA A 207 13.08 -2.39 -6.60
C ALA A 207 14.26 -1.41 -6.43
N HIS A 208 15.42 -1.89 -5.99
CA HIS A 208 16.67 -1.13 -5.92
C HIS A 208 17.34 -0.94 -7.30
N TYR A 209 16.68 -1.32 -8.41
CA TYR A 209 17.14 -1.00 -9.77
C TYR A 209 16.38 0.14 -10.43
N THR A 210 15.29 0.62 -9.82
CA THR A 210 14.39 1.61 -10.42
C THR A 210 14.05 2.73 -9.45
N ASP A 211 13.87 3.91 -10.00
CA ASP A 211 13.35 5.09 -9.32
C ASP A 211 11.90 4.88 -8.83
N TYR A 212 11.43 5.79 -8.00
CA TYR A 212 10.04 5.87 -7.55
C TYR A 212 9.11 6.28 -8.70
N PRO A 213 7.81 5.93 -8.65
CA PRO A 213 6.85 6.38 -9.65
C PRO A 213 6.50 7.86 -9.48
N SER A 214 6.05 8.46 -10.57
CA SER A 214 5.41 9.77 -10.50
C SER A 214 3.96 9.66 -9.99
N VAL A 215 3.41 10.75 -9.46
CA VAL A 215 1.98 10.82 -9.11
C VAL A 215 1.10 10.53 -10.34
N GLY A 216 1.50 10.95 -11.54
CA GLY A 216 0.76 10.65 -12.76
C GLY A 216 0.77 9.15 -13.12
N GLU A 217 1.89 8.47 -12.87
CA GLU A 217 2.00 7.03 -13.08
C GLU A 217 1.13 6.24 -12.09
N VAL A 218 1.14 6.60 -10.82
CA VAL A 218 0.20 6.03 -9.83
C VAL A 218 -1.24 6.48 -10.11
N GLY A 219 -1.46 7.69 -10.62
CA GLY A 219 -2.79 8.21 -10.96
C GLY A 219 -3.44 7.49 -12.14
N SER A 220 -2.63 7.01 -13.09
CA SER A 220 -3.07 6.15 -14.19
C SER A 220 -3.65 4.81 -13.73
N PHE A 221 -3.56 4.50 -12.44
CA PHE A 221 -4.17 3.35 -11.81
C PHE A 221 -5.68 3.27 -12.02
N HIS A 222 -6.41 4.39 -12.00
CA HIS A 222 -7.86 4.39 -12.30
C HIS A 222 -8.18 3.92 -13.73
N ILE A 223 -7.22 4.08 -14.65
CA ILE A 223 -7.33 3.61 -16.03
C ILE A 223 -7.00 2.10 -16.10
N MET A 224 -6.04 1.64 -15.30
CA MET A 224 -5.61 0.23 -15.26
C MET A 224 -6.59 -0.68 -14.49
N THR A 225 -7.26 -0.17 -13.45
CA THR A 225 -8.28 -0.88 -12.65
C THR A 225 -9.58 -0.08 -12.60
N PRO A 226 -10.50 -0.30 -13.57
CA PRO A 226 -11.79 0.37 -13.57
C PRO A 226 -12.53 0.15 -12.24
N SER A 227 -13.11 1.21 -11.69
CA SER A 227 -13.85 1.25 -10.41
C SER A 227 -13.01 1.18 -9.12
N LEU A 228 -11.71 1.43 -9.21
CA LEU A 228 -10.87 1.65 -8.03
C LEU A 228 -10.97 3.07 -7.50
N TRP A 229 -10.98 3.19 -6.18
CA TRP A 229 -10.90 4.40 -5.40
C TRP A 229 -9.69 4.30 -4.46
N LEU A 230 -8.81 5.29 -4.48
CA LEU A 230 -7.74 5.39 -3.50
C LEU A 230 -8.22 6.24 -2.32
N LEU A 231 -8.25 5.65 -1.12
CA LEU A 231 -8.48 6.37 0.13
C LEU A 231 -7.15 6.42 0.90
N VAL A 232 -6.55 7.60 0.97
CA VAL A 232 -5.37 7.82 1.80
C VAL A 232 -5.84 8.20 3.19
N ILE A 233 -5.56 7.36 4.19
CA ILE A 233 -5.77 7.67 5.60
C ILE A 233 -4.40 8.02 6.17
N HIS A 234 -4.09 9.30 6.20
CA HIS A 234 -2.86 9.77 6.79
C HIS A 234 -3.02 9.83 8.32
N PHE A 235 -2.28 9.00 9.05
CA PHE A 235 -2.20 9.07 10.50
C PHE A 235 -1.20 10.18 10.88
N ALA A 236 -1.52 11.41 10.51
CA ALA A 236 -0.72 12.54 10.92
C ALA A 236 -1.03 12.87 12.39
N CYS A 237 -0.32 12.21 13.31
CA CYS A 237 -0.16 12.73 14.66
C CYS A 237 0.90 13.85 14.74
N VAL A 238 1.61 14.14 13.63
CA VAL A 238 2.54 15.27 13.54
C VAL A 238 1.96 16.35 12.64
N LEU A 239 1.76 17.54 13.22
CA LEU A 239 1.16 18.76 12.65
C LEU A 239 1.74 19.27 11.30
N GLY A 240 2.73 18.60 10.69
CA GLY A 240 3.42 19.03 9.47
C GLY A 240 2.93 18.41 8.15
N SER A 241 2.41 17.19 8.16
CA SER A 241 2.18 16.41 6.91
C SER A 241 0.75 16.47 6.36
N TYR A 242 -0.21 16.98 7.15
CA TYR A 242 -1.64 17.08 6.79
C TYR A 242 -1.91 17.88 5.49
N ASN A 243 -1.03 18.81 5.13
CA ASN A 243 -1.19 19.64 3.93
C ASN A 243 -0.60 19.00 2.65
N ILE A 244 0.14 17.89 2.76
CA ILE A 244 0.82 17.25 1.62
C ILE A 244 -0.18 16.46 0.75
N PHE A 245 -1.23 15.89 1.37
CA PHE A 245 -2.24 15.08 0.69
C PHE A 245 -3.54 15.82 0.34
N LYS A 246 -3.65 17.12 0.64
CA LYS A 246 -4.77 17.96 0.22
C LYS A 246 -4.45 18.65 -1.10
N ASN A 247 -4.88 18.05 -2.21
CA ASN A 247 -5.15 18.75 -3.47
C ASN A 247 -6.36 18.12 -4.15
#